data_AF-A0A3D8UHV6-F1
#
_entry.id   AF-A0A3D8UHV6-F1
#
_cell.length_a   1.000
_cell.length_b   1.000
_cell.length_c   1.000
_cell.angle_alpha   90.00
_cell.angle_beta   90.00
_cell.angle_gamma   90.00
#
_symmetry.space_group_name_H-M   'P 1'
#
loop_
_entity.id
_entity.type
_entity.pdbx_description
1 polymer ?
#
loop_
_entity_poly.entity_id
_entity_poly.type
_entity_poly.pdbx_seq_one_letter_code
_entity_poly.pdbx_strand_id
1 'polypeptide(L)'
;MSIFTLALKSIQSRKTTFLLTFISIALSVMLLLSVQVIKKEANSSFMQSVSGTDLIIGPKSSQIELFLYSVFHIGTPNTLMEYKSYEKIQATKNVKWAIPISLGDSHKGYKVVSTNENFFKHYSFANSKKLEFTQGKVFEDMFHVVLGYEVAKKLNYKLGDNIVLSHGEAEVSFIQHDEL
;
A
#
# COMPACT_ATOMS: atom_id res chain seq x y z
N MET A 1 20.89 33.32 -48.61
CA MET A 1 20.61 33.44 -47.15
C MET A 1 19.86 32.20 -46.71
N SER A 2 20.32 31.51 -45.66
CA SER A 2 19.65 30.31 -45.15
C SER A 2 18.38 30.69 -44.39
N ILE A 3 17.31 29.92 -44.52
CA ILE A 3 16.04 30.08 -43.78
C ILE A 3 16.30 30.17 -42.27
N PHE A 4 17.29 29.43 -41.77
CA PHE A 4 17.71 29.44 -40.37
C PHE A 4 18.24 30.81 -39.92
N THR A 5 19.03 31.47 -40.77
CA THR A 5 19.56 32.82 -40.48
C THR A 5 18.48 33.91 -40.49
N LEU A 6 17.44 33.72 -41.31
CA LEU A 6 16.27 34.60 -41.34
C LEU A 6 15.41 34.43 -40.08
N ALA A 7 15.18 33.19 -39.64
CA ALA A 7 14.46 32.89 -38.41
C ALA A 7 15.14 33.50 -37.17
N LEU A 8 16.47 33.36 -37.05
CA LEU A 8 17.23 33.92 -35.94
C LEU A 8 17.17 35.46 -35.89
N LYS A 9 17.29 36.13 -37.04
CA LYS A 9 17.13 37.60 -37.13
C LYS A 9 15.71 38.05 -36.81
N SER A 10 14.69 37.24 -37.14
CA SER A 10 13.29 37.51 -36.78
C SER A 10 13.06 37.45 -35.27
N ILE A 11 13.65 36.45 -34.58
CA ILE A 11 13.61 36.35 -33.12
C ILE A 11 14.29 37.57 -32.47
N GLN A 12 15.44 38.00 -33.00
CA GLN A 12 16.15 39.18 -32.50
C GLN A 12 15.43 40.51 -32.73
N SER A 13 14.58 40.64 -33.74
CA SER A 13 13.81 41.87 -33.97
C SER A 13 12.54 41.95 -33.12
N ARG A 14 12.01 40.81 -32.64
CA ARG A 14 10.78 40.72 -31.83
C ARG A 14 11.00 40.05 -30.48
N LYS A 15 12.07 40.45 -29.78
CA LYS A 15 12.54 39.81 -28.54
C LYS A 15 11.45 39.69 -27.47
N THR A 16 10.66 40.74 -27.25
CA THR A 16 9.64 40.77 -26.18
C THR A 16 8.52 39.76 -26.44
N THR A 17 7.95 39.76 -27.65
CA THR A 17 6.87 38.83 -28.01
C THR A 17 7.38 37.39 -28.00
N PHE A 18 8.58 37.15 -28.52
CA PHE A 18 9.21 35.83 -28.47
C PHE A 18 9.44 35.36 -27.03
N LEU A 19 9.90 36.24 -26.14
CA LEU A 19 10.14 35.88 -24.74
C LEU A 19 8.83 35.52 -24.03
N LEU A 20 7.76 36.29 -24.24
CA LEU A 20 6.45 36.02 -23.63
C LEU A 20 5.86 34.68 -24.10
N THR A 21 5.94 34.39 -25.40
CA THR A 21 5.45 33.12 -25.95
C THR A 21 6.32 31.94 -25.51
N PHE A 22 7.65 32.12 -25.49
CA PHE A 22 8.57 31.11 -24.99
C PHE A 22 8.30 30.76 -23.53
N ILE A 23 8.15 31.77 -22.65
CA ILE A 23 7.84 31.56 -21.23
C ILE A 23 6.48 30.87 -21.07
N SER A 24 5.45 31.28 -21.81
CA SER A 24 4.12 30.67 -21.74
C SER A 24 4.16 29.18 -22.10
N ILE A 25 4.84 28.82 -23.20
CA ILE A 25 5.02 27.43 -23.62
C ILE A 25 5.85 26.68 -22.59
N ALA A 26 6.95 27.27 -22.11
CA ALA A 26 7.83 26.66 -21.11
C ALA A 26 7.08 26.35 -19.81
N LEU A 27 6.26 27.29 -19.31
CA LEU A 27 5.44 27.09 -18.11
C LEU A 27 4.40 25.99 -18.31
N SER A 28 3.72 25.97 -19.46
CA SER A 28 2.73 24.93 -19.79
C SER A 28 3.36 23.54 -19.80
N VAL A 29 4.49 23.38 -20.49
CA VAL A 29 5.22 22.11 -20.56
C VAL A 29 5.80 21.74 -19.19
N MET A 30 6.39 22.69 -18.46
CA MET A 30 6.94 22.47 -17.13
C MET A 30 5.86 21.98 -16.16
N LEU A 31 4.67 22.59 -16.16
CA LEU A 31 3.56 22.18 -15.31
C LEU A 31 3.15 20.73 -15.60
N LEU A 32 2.95 20.42 -16.89
CA LEU A 32 2.55 19.08 -17.32
C LEU A 32 3.59 18.02 -16.94
N LEU A 33 4.87 18.30 -17.20
CA LEU A 33 5.96 17.38 -16.85
C LEU A 33 6.12 17.24 -15.33
N SER A 34 6.01 18.32 -14.58
CA SER A 34 6.16 18.31 -13.12
C SER A 34 5.12 17.39 -12.47
N VAL A 35 3.85 17.50 -12.88
CA VAL A 35 2.78 16.62 -12.38
C VAL A 35 3.08 15.16 -12.71
N GLN A 36 3.56 14.87 -13.92
CA GLN A 36 3.89 13.51 -14.33
C GLN A 36 5.07 12.94 -13.53
N VAL A 37 6.13 13.73 -13.36
CA VAL A 37 7.35 13.32 -12.63
C VAL A 37 7.05 13.12 -11.15
N ILE A 38 6.35 14.07 -10.51
CA ILE A 38 5.97 13.96 -9.10
C ILE A 38 5.10 12.73 -8.88
N LYS A 39 4.10 12.50 -9.73
CA LYS A 39 3.25 11.31 -9.65
C LYS A 39 4.08 10.03 -9.76
N LYS A 40 5.03 9.97 -10.70
CA LYS A 40 5.89 8.80 -10.93
C LYS A 40 6.80 8.53 -9.73
N GLU A 41 7.48 9.56 -9.23
CA GLU A 41 8.41 9.42 -8.10
C GLU A 41 7.70 9.11 -6.79
N ALA A 42 6.54 9.71 -6.56
CA ALA A 42 5.69 9.37 -5.42
C ALA A 42 5.33 7.88 -5.48
N ASN A 43 4.84 7.39 -6.62
CA ASN A 43 4.49 5.98 -6.80
C ASN A 43 5.70 5.05 -6.59
N SER A 44 6.87 5.39 -7.16
CA SER A 44 8.09 4.60 -7.01
C SER A 44 8.58 4.53 -5.56
N SER A 45 8.52 5.66 -4.84
CA SER A 45 8.92 5.74 -3.43
C SER A 45 8.06 4.88 -2.53
N PHE A 46 6.74 4.82 -2.80
CA PHE A 46 5.84 3.94 -2.05
C PHE A 46 6.23 2.46 -2.24
N MET A 47 6.47 2.01 -3.47
CA MET A 47 6.79 0.59 -3.78
C MET A 47 8.04 0.07 -3.06
N GLN A 48 8.95 0.94 -2.61
CA GLN A 48 10.21 0.55 -1.98
C GLN A 48 10.09 0.22 -0.48
N SER A 49 8.90 0.34 0.12
CA SER A 49 8.70 0.16 1.56
C SER A 49 8.70 -1.30 2.03
N VAL A 50 8.49 -2.26 1.12
CA VAL A 50 8.52 -3.70 1.43
C VAL A 50 9.82 -4.32 0.94
N SER A 51 10.50 -5.02 1.83
CA SER A 51 11.73 -5.74 1.53
C SER A 51 11.48 -7.24 1.50
N GLY A 52 12.05 -7.93 0.51
CA GLY A 52 11.97 -9.40 0.41
C GLY A 52 10.67 -9.94 -0.19
N THR A 53 9.86 -9.10 -0.84
CA THR A 53 8.66 -9.53 -1.58
C THR A 53 8.88 -9.34 -3.08
N ASP A 54 8.82 -10.44 -3.84
CA ASP A 54 9.03 -10.40 -5.29
C ASP A 54 7.77 -9.97 -6.06
N LEU A 55 6.59 -10.35 -5.56
CA LEU A 55 5.32 -10.14 -6.24
C LEU A 55 4.15 -10.01 -5.27
N ILE A 56 3.25 -9.08 -5.57
CA ILE A 56 1.94 -8.95 -4.92
C ILE A 56 0.87 -9.39 -5.91
N ILE A 57 0.04 -10.35 -5.52
CA ILE A 57 -1.02 -10.90 -6.35
C ILE A 57 -2.35 -10.57 -5.69
N GLY A 58 -3.29 -10.04 -6.48
CA GLY A 58 -4.59 -9.62 -6.00
C GLY A 58 -5.69 -9.76 -7.05
N PRO A 59 -6.94 -9.47 -6.66
CA PRO A 59 -8.05 -9.36 -7.58
C PRO A 59 -7.82 -8.22 -8.59
N LYS A 60 -8.67 -8.13 -9.61
CA LYS A 60 -8.53 -7.12 -10.67
C LYS A 60 -8.72 -5.70 -10.08
N SER A 61 -7.61 -5.04 -9.77
CA SER A 61 -7.55 -3.68 -9.23
C SER A 61 -6.38 -2.90 -9.82
N SER A 62 -6.24 -1.62 -9.49
CA SER A 62 -5.03 -0.87 -9.86
C SER A 62 -3.82 -1.38 -9.06
N GLN A 63 -2.61 -1.31 -9.64
CA GLN A 63 -1.38 -1.72 -8.94
C GLN A 63 -1.16 -0.93 -7.65
N ILE A 64 -1.47 0.36 -7.67
CA ILE A 64 -1.34 1.26 -6.52
C ILE A 64 -2.33 0.86 -5.43
N GLU A 65 -3.59 0.60 -5.78
CA GLU A 65 -4.60 0.16 -4.82
C GLU A 65 -4.23 -1.19 -4.19
N LEU A 66 -3.78 -2.16 -5.00
CA LEU A 66 -3.33 -3.45 -4.49
C LEU A 66 -2.15 -3.31 -3.51
N PHE A 67 -1.20 -2.44 -3.85
CA PHE A 67 -0.05 -2.17 -2.99
C PHE A 67 -0.43 -1.44 -1.70
N LEU A 68 -1.24 -0.38 -1.80
CA LEU A 68 -1.71 0.38 -0.63
C LEU A 68 -2.55 -0.51 0.30
N TYR A 69 -3.40 -1.36 -0.26
CA TYR A 69 -4.19 -2.34 0.47
C TYR A 69 -3.30 -3.37 1.18
N SER A 70 -2.37 -4.00 0.47
CA SER A 70 -1.58 -5.11 1.04
C SER A 70 -0.47 -4.67 2.00
N VAL A 71 0.12 -3.49 1.80
CA VAL A 71 1.30 -3.03 2.54
C VAL A 71 0.94 -1.99 3.60
N PHE A 72 0.11 -1.02 3.22
CA PHE A 72 -0.26 0.09 4.10
C PHE A 72 -1.62 -0.11 4.75
N HIS A 73 -2.32 -1.20 4.39
CA HIS A 73 -3.69 -1.47 4.81
C HIS A 73 -4.66 -0.34 4.46
N ILE A 74 -4.38 0.46 3.43
CA ILE A 74 -5.22 1.58 3.01
C ILE A 74 -6.25 1.13 1.97
N GLY A 75 -7.51 1.49 2.19
CA GLY A 75 -8.64 1.15 1.32
C GLY A 75 -9.36 -0.13 1.72
N THR A 76 -10.40 -0.46 0.96
CA THR A 76 -11.23 -1.66 1.09
C THR A 76 -11.26 -2.39 -0.25
N PRO A 77 -11.23 -3.73 -0.26
CA PRO A 77 -11.18 -4.46 -1.52
C PRO A 77 -12.57 -4.46 -2.15
N ASN A 78 -12.69 -3.99 -3.40
CA ASN A 78 -13.95 -4.10 -4.16
C ASN A 78 -14.32 -5.56 -4.48
N THR A 79 -13.36 -6.47 -4.41
CA THR A 79 -13.53 -7.91 -4.62
C THR A 79 -12.46 -8.62 -3.81
N LEU A 80 -12.82 -9.69 -3.09
CA LEU A 80 -11.86 -10.54 -2.40
C LEU A 80 -11.39 -11.67 -3.31
N MET A 81 -10.15 -12.13 -3.11
CA MET A 81 -9.65 -13.34 -3.77
C MET A 81 -10.08 -14.57 -2.97
N GLU A 82 -10.63 -15.58 -3.65
CA GLU A 82 -10.96 -16.85 -3.01
C GLU A 82 -9.70 -17.54 -2.45
N TYR A 83 -9.82 -18.14 -1.26
CA TYR A 83 -8.71 -18.87 -0.61
C TYR A 83 -8.15 -20.00 -1.48
N LYS A 84 -9.00 -20.65 -2.29
CA LYS A 84 -8.58 -21.69 -3.25
C LYS A 84 -7.58 -21.17 -4.30
N SER A 85 -7.63 -19.88 -4.62
CA SER A 85 -6.66 -19.25 -5.52
C SER A 85 -5.30 -19.11 -4.85
N TYR A 86 -5.27 -18.76 -3.56
CA TYR A 86 -4.04 -18.76 -2.76
C TYR A 86 -3.40 -20.16 -2.72
N GLU A 87 -4.19 -21.21 -2.46
CA GLU A 87 -3.68 -22.59 -2.43
C GLU A 87 -3.05 -23.01 -3.78
N LYS A 88 -3.68 -22.64 -4.91
CA LYS A 88 -3.13 -22.90 -6.24
C LYS A 88 -1.81 -22.17 -6.48
N ILE A 89 -1.72 -20.90 -6.07
CA ILE A 89 -0.49 -20.11 -6.19
C ILE A 89 0.61 -20.75 -5.35
N GLN A 90 0.32 -21.07 -4.09
CA GLN A 90 1.28 -21.68 -3.18
C GLN A 90 1.78 -23.05 -3.67
N ALA A 91 0.93 -23.84 -4.35
CA ALA A 91 1.29 -25.14 -4.91
C ALA A 91 2.18 -25.05 -6.17
N THR A 92 2.42 -23.85 -6.70
CA THR A 92 3.24 -23.67 -7.91
C THR A 92 4.72 -23.85 -7.58
N LYS A 93 5.44 -24.64 -8.39
CA LYS A 93 6.87 -25.00 -8.16
C LYS A 93 7.82 -23.81 -7.97
N ASN A 94 7.49 -22.65 -8.54
CA ASN A 94 8.33 -21.45 -8.47
C ASN A 94 8.02 -20.56 -7.26
N VAL A 95 7.04 -20.93 -6.43
CA VAL A 95 6.65 -20.17 -5.23
C VAL A 95 7.28 -20.82 -4.01
N LYS A 96 8.27 -20.16 -3.42
CA LYS A 96 8.96 -20.67 -2.22
C LYS A 96 8.10 -20.55 -0.97
N TRP A 97 7.34 -19.47 -0.85
CA TRP A 97 6.41 -19.19 0.23
C TRP A 97 5.40 -18.14 -0.25
N ALA A 98 4.24 -18.08 0.39
CA ALA A 98 3.21 -17.10 0.12
C ALA A 98 2.48 -16.72 1.41
N ILE A 99 2.18 -15.44 1.58
CA ILE A 99 1.49 -14.90 2.75
C ILE A 99 0.11 -14.42 2.27
N PRO A 100 -1.00 -15.03 2.73
CA PRO A 100 -2.33 -14.53 2.43
C PRO A 100 -2.62 -13.30 3.31
N ILE A 101 -3.18 -12.25 2.73
CA ILE A 101 -3.58 -11.04 3.46
C ILE A 101 -5.02 -10.73 3.09
N SER A 102 -5.86 -10.56 4.11
CA SER A 102 -7.22 -10.06 3.97
C SER A 102 -7.50 -9.00 5.04
N LEU A 103 -8.23 -7.96 4.66
CA LEU A 103 -8.64 -6.84 5.50
C LEU A 103 -10.16 -6.70 5.39
N GLY A 104 -10.81 -6.30 6.47
CA GLY A 104 -12.25 -6.12 6.51
C GLY A 104 -12.75 -5.73 7.89
N ASP A 105 -12.09 -6.22 8.92
CA ASP A 105 -12.43 -5.92 10.30
C ASP A 105 -11.53 -4.83 10.89
N SER A 106 -12.04 -4.18 11.93
CA SER A 106 -11.31 -3.21 12.73
C SER A 106 -11.54 -3.44 14.22
N HIS A 107 -10.67 -2.86 15.04
CA HIS A 107 -10.81 -2.84 16.48
C HIS A 107 -10.37 -1.48 17.02
N LYS A 108 -11.30 -0.71 17.59
CA LYS A 108 -11.04 0.64 18.14
C LYS A 108 -10.25 1.53 17.17
N GLY A 109 -10.65 1.53 15.90
CA GLY A 109 -10.00 2.31 14.84
C GLY A 109 -8.71 1.70 14.25
N TYR A 110 -8.22 0.57 14.78
CA TYR A 110 -7.09 -0.16 14.20
C TYR A 110 -7.57 -1.24 13.24
N LYS A 111 -6.91 -1.36 12.09
CA LYS A 111 -7.24 -2.42 11.11
C LYS A 111 -6.77 -3.78 11.60
N VAL A 112 -7.61 -4.78 11.36
CA VAL A 112 -7.29 -6.19 11.62
C VAL A 112 -6.84 -6.82 10.32
N VAL A 113 -5.68 -7.48 10.38
CA VAL A 113 -5.11 -8.21 9.24
C VAL A 113 -5.31 -9.69 9.47
N SER A 114 -6.13 -10.31 8.62
CA SER A 114 -6.28 -11.76 8.58
C SER A 114 -5.18 -12.35 7.71
N THR A 115 -4.36 -13.23 8.30
CA THR A 115 -3.22 -13.87 7.65
C THR A 115 -2.94 -15.24 8.30
N ASN A 116 -1.85 -15.90 7.92
CA ASN A 116 -1.40 -17.15 8.51
C ASN A 116 0.00 -17.03 9.11
N GLU A 117 0.52 -18.12 9.67
CA GLU A 117 1.81 -18.19 10.35
C GLU A 117 3.00 -17.84 9.44
N ASN A 118 2.85 -17.92 8.12
CA ASN A 118 3.90 -17.53 7.18
C ASN A 118 4.20 -16.04 7.24
N PHE A 119 3.24 -15.21 7.66
CA PHE A 119 3.46 -13.79 7.91
C PHE A 119 4.65 -13.58 8.85
N PHE A 120 4.65 -14.22 10.02
CA PHE A 120 5.71 -14.05 11.02
C PHE A 120 7.03 -14.73 10.63
N LYS A 121 7.01 -15.72 9.73
CA LYS A 121 8.21 -16.43 9.28
C LYS A 121 8.97 -15.67 8.19
N HIS A 122 8.25 -15.03 7.28
CA HIS A 122 8.80 -14.51 6.02
C HIS A 122 8.70 -12.99 5.89
N TYR A 123 7.76 -12.33 6.57
CA TYR A 123 7.62 -10.88 6.48
C TYR A 123 8.84 -10.17 7.06
N SER A 124 9.34 -9.18 6.31
CA SER A 124 10.45 -8.34 6.74
C SER A 124 10.21 -6.88 6.38
N PHE A 125 10.71 -5.98 7.23
CA PHE A 125 10.56 -4.53 7.07
C PHE A 125 11.91 -3.84 7.25
N ALA A 126 12.02 -2.58 6.81
CA ALA A 126 13.17 -1.68 7.07
C ALA A 126 14.56 -2.37 7.06
N ASN A 127 15.08 -2.68 5.86
CA ASN A 127 16.35 -3.40 5.65
C ASN A 127 16.36 -4.82 6.23
N SER A 128 15.36 -5.63 5.86
CA SER A 128 15.28 -7.06 6.19
C SER A 128 15.19 -7.39 7.70
N LYS A 129 14.71 -6.46 8.51
CA LYS A 129 14.37 -6.75 9.92
C LYS A 129 13.16 -7.67 9.97
N LYS A 130 13.26 -8.71 10.80
CA LYS A 130 12.16 -9.64 11.05
C LYS A 130 11.25 -9.11 12.16
N LEU A 131 10.04 -9.66 12.21
CA LEU A 131 9.14 -9.47 13.34
C LEU A 131 9.67 -10.22 14.55
N GLU A 132 9.73 -9.55 15.69
CA GLU A 132 10.15 -10.14 16.96
C GLU A 132 9.02 -10.03 17.98
N PHE A 133 8.82 -11.09 18.75
CA PHE A 133 7.83 -11.12 19.81
C PHE A 133 8.46 -10.65 21.10
N THR A 134 7.96 -9.55 21.66
CA THR A 134 8.33 -9.13 23.02
C THR A 134 7.73 -10.09 24.05
N GLN A 135 6.49 -10.53 23.82
CA GLN A 135 5.74 -11.45 24.68
C GLN A 135 4.78 -12.30 23.82
N GLY A 136 4.42 -13.49 24.29
CA GLY A 136 3.48 -14.37 23.61
C GLY A 136 4.12 -15.17 22.46
N LYS A 137 3.27 -15.65 21.55
CA LYS A 137 3.63 -16.48 20.39
C LYS A 137 2.68 -16.21 19.23
N VAL A 138 3.01 -16.77 18.06
CA VAL A 138 2.11 -16.79 16.90
C VAL A 138 0.78 -17.45 17.29
N PHE A 139 -0.32 -17.00 16.69
CA PHE A 139 -1.64 -17.62 16.89
C PHE A 139 -1.62 -19.11 16.49
N GLU A 140 -2.33 -19.92 17.27
CA GLU A 140 -2.49 -21.38 17.08
C GLU A 140 -3.95 -21.77 16.85
N ASP A 141 -4.87 -20.84 17.11
CA ASP A 141 -6.31 -21.02 17.02
C ASP A 141 -6.92 -19.82 16.28
N MET A 142 -8.09 -20.01 15.67
CA MET A 142 -8.83 -18.96 14.96
C MET A 142 -9.25 -17.79 15.86
N PHE A 143 -9.35 -18.00 17.18
CA PHE A 143 -9.70 -16.95 18.14
C PHE A 143 -8.47 -16.24 18.75
N HIS A 144 -7.27 -16.63 18.34
CA HIS A 144 -6.05 -15.96 18.79
C HIS A 144 -5.68 -14.80 17.87
N VAL A 145 -5.13 -13.73 18.46
CA VAL A 145 -4.68 -12.54 17.74
C VAL A 145 -3.31 -12.11 18.23
N VAL A 146 -2.49 -11.61 17.32
CA VAL A 146 -1.21 -10.98 17.65
C VAL A 146 -1.39 -9.47 17.54
N LEU A 147 -1.06 -8.75 18.61
CA LEU A 147 -1.13 -7.30 18.64
C LEU A 147 0.23 -6.67 18.29
N GLY A 148 0.20 -5.62 17.49
CA GLY A 148 1.36 -4.74 17.32
C GLY A 148 1.69 -4.01 18.62
N TYR A 149 2.98 -3.77 18.85
CA TYR A 149 3.49 -3.14 20.08
C TYR A 149 2.80 -1.81 20.41
N GLU A 150 2.60 -0.94 19.41
CA GLU A 150 1.93 0.35 19.64
C GLU A 150 0.46 0.20 20.03
N VAL A 151 -0.25 -0.76 19.41
CA VAL A 151 -1.66 -1.02 19.69
C VAL A 151 -1.83 -1.55 21.10
N ALA A 152 -1.01 -2.55 21.48
CA ALA A 152 -1.02 -3.11 22.82
C ALA A 152 -0.73 -2.05 23.89
N LYS A 153 0.26 -1.17 23.64
CA LYS A 153 0.63 -0.10 24.57
C LYS A 153 -0.44 1.00 24.68
N LYS A 154 -0.99 1.48 23.55
CA LYS A 154 -1.99 2.55 23.54
C LYS A 154 -3.32 2.11 24.15
N LEU A 155 -3.73 0.87 23.89
CA LEU A 155 -4.97 0.31 24.41
C LEU A 155 -4.80 -0.40 25.76
N ASN A 156 -3.56 -0.45 26.28
CA ASN A 156 -3.18 -1.08 27.55
C ASN A 156 -3.58 -2.56 27.64
N TYR A 157 -3.44 -3.29 26.54
CA TYR A 157 -3.73 -4.72 26.47
C TYR A 157 -2.60 -5.58 27.03
N LYS A 158 -2.99 -6.72 27.62
CA LYS A 158 -2.12 -7.77 28.16
C LYS A 158 -2.49 -9.12 27.55
N LEU A 159 -1.58 -10.08 27.69
CA LEU A 159 -1.87 -11.47 27.31
C LEU A 159 -3.04 -12.01 28.13
N GLY A 160 -4.00 -12.62 27.45
CA GLY A 160 -5.22 -13.16 28.05
C GLY A 160 -6.43 -12.23 28.00
N ASP A 161 -6.27 -10.98 27.54
CA ASP A 161 -7.40 -10.07 27.35
C ASP A 161 -8.27 -10.49 26.16
N ASN A 162 -9.60 -10.35 26.33
CA ASN A 162 -10.55 -10.61 25.26
C ASN A 162 -10.68 -9.37 24.35
N ILE A 163 -10.70 -9.61 23.04
CA ILE A 163 -10.78 -8.57 22.01
C ILE A 163 -11.97 -8.87 21.12
N VAL A 164 -12.84 -7.88 20.94
CA VAL A 164 -14.00 -7.96 20.06
C VAL A 164 -13.74 -7.14 18.81
N LEU A 165 -13.89 -7.76 17.65
CA LEU A 165 -13.71 -7.08 16.36
C LEU A 165 -15.02 -6.46 15.89
N SER A 166 -14.91 -5.38 15.13
CA SER A 166 -16.01 -4.72 14.43
C SER A 166 -15.85 -4.95 12.93
N HIS A 167 -16.94 -5.28 12.24
CA HIS A 167 -16.90 -5.41 10.79
C HIS A 167 -16.91 -4.03 10.12
N GLY A 168 -15.98 -3.79 9.20
CA GLY A 168 -15.80 -2.50 8.53
C GLY A 168 -14.91 -1.51 9.30
N GLU A 169 -14.70 -0.33 8.72
CA GLU A 169 -13.79 0.72 9.22
C GLU A 169 -14.40 1.61 10.34
N ALA A 170 -15.57 1.26 10.88
CA ALA A 170 -16.25 2.12 11.84
C ALA A 170 -15.67 1.98 13.26
N GLU A 171 -15.35 3.13 13.89
CA GLU A 171 -15.00 3.24 15.31
C GLU A 171 -16.14 2.80 16.24
N VAL A 172 -17.36 2.72 15.72
CA VAL A 172 -18.59 2.31 16.39
C VAL A 172 -19.29 1.29 15.49
N SER A 173 -19.19 0.00 15.83
CA SER A 173 -20.06 -1.00 15.21
C SER A 173 -21.50 -0.73 15.63
N PHE A 174 -22.35 -0.35 14.69
CA PHE A 174 -23.80 -0.24 14.91
C PHE A 174 -24.54 -1.58 14.74
N ILE A 175 -23.83 -2.70 14.68
CA ILE A 175 -24.46 -4.01 14.58
C ILE A 175 -23.78 -4.95 15.57
N GLN A 176 -24.34 -4.97 16.77
CA GLN A 176 -24.12 -5.99 17.77
C GLN A 176 -25.10 -7.13 17.43
N HIS A 177 -24.62 -8.18 16.78
CA HIS A 177 -25.36 -9.42 16.68
C HIS A 177 -25.30 -10.12 18.04
N ASP A 178 -26.22 -9.75 18.94
CA ASP A 178 -26.60 -10.58 20.06
C ASP A 178 -27.49 -11.72 19.54
N GLU A 179 -26.93 -12.71 18.85
CA GLU A 179 -27.63 -13.98 18.63
C GLU A 179 -26.65 -15.18 18.73
N LEU A 180 -26.66 -15.75 19.95
CA LEU A 180 -26.41 -17.14 20.39
C LEU A 180 -25.06 -17.82 20.09
#